data_AF-A0A371QUU1-F1
#
_entry.id   AF-A0A371QUU1-F1
#
_cell.length_a   1.000
_cell.length_b   1.000
_cell.length_c   1.000
_cell.angle_alpha   90.00
_cell.angle_beta   90.00
_cell.angle_gamma   90.00
#
_symmetry.space_group_name_H-M   'P 1'
#
loop_
_entity.id
_entity.type
_entity.pdbx_description
1 polymer ?
#
loop_
_entity_poly.entity_id
_entity_poly.type
_entity_poly.pdbx_seq_one_letter_code
_entity_poly.pdbx_strand_id
1 'polypeptide(L)' 'MSCFVTERKAVCKVADKMATFYVFDTPQGVYLKPEIKLVDDWIKVAHRGDDGS' A
#
# COMPACT_ATOMS: atom_id res chain seq x y z
N MET A 1 -11.37 -7.88 -3.03
CA MET A 1 -10.42 -6.81 -2.65
C MET A 1 -9.97 -6.16 -3.94
N SER A 2 -10.15 -4.85 -4.09
CA SER A 2 -9.73 -4.12 -5.30
C SER A 2 -8.96 -2.88 -4.89
N CYS A 3 -7.82 -2.62 -5.52
CA CYS A 3 -7.00 -1.45 -5.22
C CYS A 3 -6.81 -0.62 -6.48
N PHE A 4 -7.05 0.68 -6.37
CA PHE A 4 -6.73 1.66 -7.38
C PHE A 4 -5.46 2.39 -6.95
N VAL A 5 -4.42 2.34 -7.78
CA VAL A 5 -3.13 2.94 -7.48
C VAL A 5 -2.91 4.13 -8.41
N THR A 6 -2.54 5.25 -7.80
CA THR A 6 -2.02 6.46 -8.45
C THR A 6 -0.56 6.63 -8.06
N GLU A 7 0.13 7.58 -8.67
CA GLU A 7 1.56 7.85 -8.46
C GLU A 7 1.95 8.01 -6.98
N ARG A 8 1.03 8.49 -6.11
CA ARG A 8 1.32 8.79 -4.69
C ARG A 8 0.34 8.18 -3.70
N LYS A 9 -0.74 7.56 -4.17
CA LYS A 9 -1.78 6.99 -3.31
C LYS A 9 -2.33 5.68 -3.86
N ALA A 10 -2.60 4.75 -2.96
CA ALA A 10 -3.38 3.54 -3.23
C ALA A 10 -4.69 3.60 -2.44
N VAL A 11 -5.81 3.40 -3.13
CA VAL A 11 -7.13 3.31 -2.51
C VAL A 11 -7.62 1.88 -2.69
N CYS A 12 -7.72 1.15 -1.59
CA CYS A 12 -8.15 -0.25 -1.57
C CYS A 12 -9.54 -0.39 -0.97
N LYS A 13 -10.45 -1.02 -1.71
CA LYS A 13 -11.71 -1.53 -1.19
C LYS A 13 -11.49 -2.92 -0.59
N VAL A 14 -11.64 -3.01 0.72
CA VAL A 14 -11.55 -4.26 1.49
C VAL A 14 -12.92 -4.55 2.09
N ALA A 15 -13.57 -5.60 1.60
CA ALA A 15 -15.00 -5.84 1.82
C ALA A 15 -15.82 -4.59 1.44
N ASP A 16 -16.48 -3.94 2.40
CA ASP A 16 -17.25 -2.72 2.19
C ASP A 16 -16.57 -1.45 2.72
N LYS A 17 -15.33 -1.58 3.21
CA LYS A 17 -14.54 -0.45 3.72
C LYS A 17 -13.52 0.03 2.70
N MET A 18 -13.28 1.33 2.69
CA MET A 18 -12.21 1.96 1.92
C MET A 18 -11.00 2.17 2.83
N ALA A 19 -9.83 1.78 2.34
CA ALA A 19 -8.54 2.03 2.97
C ALA A 19 -7.67 2.84 2.02
N THR A 20 -7.18 3.99 2.47
CA THR A 20 -6.28 4.85 1.70
C THR A 20 -4.87 4.71 2.24
N PHE A 21 -3.91 4.57 1.34
CA PHE A 21 -2.49 4.50 1.63
C PHE A 21 -1.74 5.54 0.81
N TYR A 22 -0.77 6.20 1.41
CA TYR A 22 0.26 6.93 0.70
C TYR A 22 1.30 5.94 0.20
N VAL A 23 1.71 6.09 -1.05
CA VAL A 23 2.71 5.24 -1.70
C VAL A 23 3.98 6.07 -1.85
N PHE A 24 5.09 5.53 -1.35
CA PHE A 24 6.41 6.10 -1.58
C PHE A 24 7.31 5.02 -2.18
N ASP A 25 7.55 5.14 -3.49
CA ASP A 25 8.42 4.25 -4.23
C ASP A 25 9.86 4.75 -4.16
N THR A 26 10.78 3.84 -3.82
CA THR A 26 12.21 4.13 -3.71
C THR A 26 13.01 2.97 -4.30
N PRO A 27 14.27 3.19 -4.71
CA PRO A 27 15.15 2.09 -5.15
C PRO A 27 15.32 0.97 -4.12
N GLN A 28 15.05 1.25 -2.84
CA GLN A 28 15.18 0.29 -1.74
C GLN A 28 13.90 -0.51 -1.48
N GLY A 29 12.79 -0.17 -2.16
CA GLY A 29 11.48 -0.79 -2.02
C GLY A 29 10.34 0.23 -1.96
N VAL A 30 9.13 -0.32 -1.95
CA VAL A 30 7.89 0.45 -1.86
C VAL A 30 7.48 0.57 -0.39
N TYR A 31 7.05 1.76 0.02
CA TYR A 31 6.54 2.03 1.36
C TYR A 31 5.08 2.49 1.29
N LEU A 32 4.26 1.97 2.19
CA LEU A 32 2.85 2.31 2.32
C LEU A 32 2.58 2.92 3.69
N LYS A 33 1.96 4.10 3.73
CA LYS A 33 1.46 4.68 4.99
C LYS A 33 -0.06 4.77 4.96
N PRO A 34 -0.77 4.06 5.85
CA PRO A 34 -2.22 4.18 5.94
C PRO A 34 -2.63 5.59 6.40
N GLU A 35 -3.72 6.12 5.85
CA GLU A 35 -4.26 7.44 6.25
C GLU A 35 -5.03 7.38 7.59
N ILE A 36 -5.30 6.16 8.10
CA ILE A 36 -5.95 5.93 9.38
C ILE A 36 -4.97 6.18 10.54
N LYS A 37 -5.37 7.07 11.47
CA LYS A 37 -4.60 7.52 12.66
C LYS A 37 -4.14 6.42 13.64
N LEU A 38 -4.51 5.15 13.45
CA LEU A 38 -4.09 4.06 14.33
C LEU A 38 -2.66 3.59 14.07
N VAL A 39 -2.11 3.89 12.89
CA VAL A 39 -0.74 3.51 12.52
C VAL A 39 -0.09 4.70 11.82
N ASP A 40 0.81 5.41 12.50
CA ASP A 40 1.56 6.53 11.90
C ASP A 40 2.84 6.06 11.18
N ASP A 41 3.13 4.75 11.26
CA ASP A 41 4.35 4.14 10.77
C ASP A 41 4.28 3.75 9.29
N TRP A 42 5.44 3.77 8.62
CA TRP A 42 5.56 3.38 7.22
C TRP A 42 5.77 1.87 7.09
N ILE A 43 4.88 1.22 6.37
CA ILE A 43 4.95 -0.22 6.13
C ILE A 43 5.78 -0.44 4.85
N LYS A 44 6.99 -0.97 4.99
CA LYS A 44 7.79 -1.41 3.84
C LYS A 44 7.16 -2.67 3.25
N VAL A 45 6.80 -2.63 1.97
CA VAL A 45 6.34 -3.80 1.22
C VAL A 45 7.48 -4.35 0.38
N ALA A 46 7.74 -5.65 0.52
CA ALA A 46 8.65 -6.36 -0.37
C ALA A 46 8.02 -6.46 -1.77
N HIS A 47 8.83 -6.31 -2.81
CA HIS A 47 8.37 -6.58 -4.17
C HIS A 47 8.15 -8.08 -4.28
N ARG A 48 6.88 -8.52 -4.39
CA ARG A 48 6.53 -9.93 -4.62
C ARG A 48 6.77 -10.27 -6.10
N GLY A 49 8.03 -10.24 -6.52
CA GLY A 49 8.50 -11.03 -7.65
C GLY A 49 9.05 -12.33 -7.07
N ASP A 50 8.47 -13.45 -7.49
CA ASP A 50 8.85 -14.83 -7.10
C ASP A 50 8.12 -15.45 -5.89
N ASP A 51 6.80 -15.64 -6.03
CA ASP A 51 6.12 -16.77 -5.39
C ASP A 51 5.11 -17.32 -6.41
N GLY A 52 5.68 -17.75 -7.54
CA GLY A 52 5.02 -18.59 -8.53
C GLY A 52 5.55 -20.00 -8.35
N SER A 53 4.79 -20.85 -7.68
CA SER A 53 4.87 -22.32 -7.74
C SER A 53 3.51 -22.88 -7.37
#